data_AF-A0A1H5XXM9-F1
#
_entry.id   AF-A0A1H5XXM9-F1
#
_cell.length_a   1.000
_cell.length_b   1.000
_cell.length_c   1.000
_cell.angle_alpha   90.00
_cell.angle_beta   90.00
_cell.angle_gamma   90.00
#
_symmetry.space_group_name_H-M   'P 1'
#
loop_
_entity.id
_entity.type
_entity.pdbx_description
1 polymer ?
#
loop_
_entity_poly.entity_id
_entity_poly.type
_entity_poly.pdbx_seq_one_letter_code
_entity_poly.pdbx_strand_id
1 'polypeptide(L)'
;MKRLLTLLFLWCFLQSSYAQRGTFTQTFMKDLEYRDGTYTANLKQNVFGDLIFTDSKGNAYTYEQKYLNKHFSEIGSGLEGKRKFMKELIRKSRRERDYQIRYSIDIFGEESIRDNRGYQAKKGKDIHGEYFEESDGEFKTAIKRNFRGELEYQENDFSATLGKDIFGKWSYKDSDRNEIQFSQVTWYRLLKRFGSDKDILWFMIDKMFALNEKGGYGAAH
;
A
#
# COMPACT_ATOMS: atom_id res chain seq x y z
N MET A 1 41.41 -26.28 37.62
CA MET A 1 41.25 -24.84 37.29
C MET A 1 40.85 -24.58 35.84
N LYS A 2 41.49 -25.19 34.83
CA LYS A 2 41.15 -24.97 33.40
C LYS A 2 39.70 -25.31 33.01
N ARG A 3 39.13 -26.39 33.56
CA ARG A 3 37.73 -26.83 33.30
C ARG A 3 36.66 -25.93 33.93
N LEU A 4 36.98 -25.25 35.04
CA LEU A 4 36.08 -24.32 35.72
C LEU A 4 36.02 -22.98 34.98
N LEU A 5 37.17 -22.52 34.47
CA LEU A 5 37.26 -21.32 33.62
C LEU A 5 36.48 -21.47 32.31
N THR A 6 36.54 -22.65 31.67
CA THR A 6 35.77 -22.92 30.45
C THR A 6 34.26 -22.91 30.68
N LEU A 7 33.79 -23.43 31.82
CA LEU A 7 32.36 -23.39 32.18
C LEU A 7 31.88 -21.96 32.48
N LEU A 8 32.73 -21.15 33.11
CA LEU A 8 32.43 -19.75 33.41
C LEU A 8 32.35 -18.89 32.13
N PHE A 9 33.25 -19.13 31.17
CA PHE A 9 33.21 -18.49 29.85
C PHE A 9 31.96 -18.88 29.04
N LEU A 10 31.56 -20.16 29.08
CA LEU A 10 30.35 -20.63 28.41
C LEU A 10 29.08 -20.00 29.03
N TRP A 11 29.06 -19.80 30.35
CA TRP A 11 27.95 -19.18 31.06
C TRP A 11 27.81 -17.69 30.75
N CYS A 12 28.93 -16.95 30.68
CA CYS A 12 28.94 -15.56 30.22
C CYS A 12 28.50 -15.43 28.74
N PHE A 13 28.91 -16.36 27.88
CA PHE A 13 28.49 -16.37 26.47
C PHE A 13 26.97 -16.61 26.34
N LEU A 14 26.40 -17.53 27.12
CA LEU A 14 24.96 -17.79 27.13
C LEU A 14 24.15 -16.60 27.64
N GLN A 15 24.67 -15.81 28.59
CA GLN A 15 24.01 -14.59 29.07
C GLN A 15 24.06 -13.44 28.06
N SER A 16 25.10 -13.35 27.23
CA SER A 16 25.21 -12.31 26.20
C SER A 16 24.17 -12.43 25.08
N SER A 17 23.62 -13.64 24.86
CA SER A 17 22.55 -13.90 23.89
C SER A 17 21.17 -13.37 24.31
N TYR A 18 20.98 -13.00 25.58
CA TYR A 18 19.70 -12.49 26.10
C TYR A 18 19.57 -10.95 26.03
N ALA A 19 20.58 -10.24 25.56
CA ALA A 19 20.65 -8.77 25.62
C ALA A 19 20.36 -8.02 24.31
N GLN A 20 19.65 -8.63 23.34
CA GLN A 20 19.33 -7.99 22.05
C GLN A 20 17.84 -8.09 21.68
N ARG A 21 16.96 -7.76 22.63
CA ARG A 21 15.54 -7.51 22.31
C ARG A 21 15.24 -6.06 22.60
N GLY A 22 14.86 -5.32 21.57
CA GLY A 22 14.52 -3.90 21.73
C GLY A 22 13.39 -3.68 22.72
N THR A 23 13.53 -2.63 23.53
CA THR A 23 12.61 -2.30 24.62
C THR A 23 11.60 -1.27 24.17
N PHE A 24 10.35 -1.43 24.61
CA PHE A 24 9.30 -0.42 24.47
C PHE A 24 9.16 0.34 25.78
N THR A 25 9.21 1.67 25.71
CA THR A 25 8.88 2.56 26.82
C THR A 25 7.69 3.44 26.42
N GLN A 26 6.88 3.80 27.40
CA GLN A 26 5.74 4.69 27.19
C GLN A 26 6.01 6.00 27.93
N THR A 27 5.77 7.13 27.27
CA THR A 27 5.88 8.45 27.90
C THR A 27 4.62 8.78 28.68
N PHE A 28 4.67 9.82 29.52
CA PHE A 28 3.50 10.33 30.22
C PHE A 28 2.36 10.75 29.27
N MET A 29 2.70 11.22 28.06
CA MET A 29 1.73 11.58 27.01
C MET A 29 1.19 10.37 26.24
N LYS A 30 1.49 9.14 26.67
CA LYS A 30 1.14 7.87 26.00
C LYS A 30 1.76 7.71 24.60
N ASP A 31 2.84 8.42 24.32
CA ASP A 31 3.69 8.12 23.17
C ASP A 31 4.47 6.83 23.43
N LEU A 32 4.81 6.11 22.35
CA LEU A 32 5.65 4.93 22.42
C LEU A 32 7.05 5.25 21.93
N GLU A 33 8.04 4.81 22.67
CA GLU A 33 9.43 4.84 22.26
C GLU A 33 9.96 3.40 22.18
N TYR A 34 10.85 3.17 21.22
CA TYR A 34 11.52 1.89 21.01
C TYR A 34 13.02 2.10 20.92
N ARG A 35 13.79 1.22 21.57
CA ARG A 35 15.25 1.24 21.50
C ARG A 35 15.80 -0.17 21.29
N ASP A 36 16.68 -0.31 20.30
CA ASP A 36 17.39 -1.55 19.99
C ASP A 36 18.81 -1.22 19.52
N GLY A 37 19.78 -1.28 20.44
CA GLY A 37 21.14 -0.81 20.19
C GLY A 37 21.17 0.68 19.81
N THR A 38 21.69 0.99 18.62
CA THR A 38 21.75 2.35 18.06
C THR A 38 20.46 2.77 17.35
N TYR A 39 19.53 1.84 17.16
CA TYR A 39 18.24 2.13 16.53
C TYR A 39 17.26 2.62 17.58
N THR A 40 16.69 3.81 17.37
CA THR A 40 15.59 4.33 18.18
C THR A 40 14.41 4.68 17.28
N ALA A 41 13.20 4.54 17.79
CA ALA A 41 11.99 4.96 17.09
C ALA A 41 10.96 5.50 18.06
N ASN A 42 10.10 6.40 17.59
CA ASN A 42 9.03 7.00 18.35
C ASN A 42 7.72 6.91 17.56
N LEU A 43 6.62 6.69 18.26
CA LEU A 43 5.27 6.78 17.73
C LEU A 43 4.49 7.75 18.62
N LYS A 44 4.17 8.91 18.07
CA LYS A 44 3.55 10.03 18.79
C LYS A 44 2.20 10.38 18.20
N GLN A 45 1.27 10.84 19.03
CA GLN A 45 0.00 11.37 18.57
C GLN A 45 -0.01 12.89 18.73
N ASN A 46 -0.31 13.64 17.66
CA ASN A 46 -0.42 15.10 17.73
C ASN A 46 -1.80 15.53 18.28
N VAL A 47 -1.99 16.85 18.41
CA VAL A 47 -3.25 17.43 18.94
C VAL A 47 -4.47 17.23 18.02
N PHE A 48 -4.25 16.96 16.74
CA PHE A 48 -5.30 16.63 15.77
C PHE A 48 -5.62 15.13 15.75
N GLY A 49 -4.93 14.35 16.56
CA GLY A 49 -5.10 12.91 16.65
C GLY A 49 -4.33 12.12 15.59
N ASP A 50 -3.51 12.78 14.75
CA ASP A 50 -2.66 12.12 13.76
C ASP A 50 -1.56 11.34 14.46
N LEU A 51 -1.17 10.22 13.86
CA LEU A 51 -0.14 9.34 14.38
C LEU A 51 1.14 9.50 13.55
N ILE A 52 2.22 9.89 14.22
CA ILE A 52 3.50 10.21 13.61
C ILE A 52 4.55 9.25 14.13
N PHE A 53 5.09 8.42 13.24
CA PHE A 53 6.25 7.59 13.51
C PHE A 53 7.52 8.28 13.03
N THR A 54 8.59 8.18 13.81
CA THR A 54 9.94 8.63 13.44
C THR A 54 10.98 7.62 13.92
N ASP A 55 12.12 7.52 13.24
CA ASP A 55 13.25 6.69 13.71
C ASP A 55 14.61 7.40 13.62
N SER A 56 15.65 6.76 14.17
CA SER A 56 17.02 7.28 14.18
C SER A 56 17.72 7.28 12.82
N LYS A 57 17.07 6.75 11.77
CA LYS A 57 17.56 6.77 10.39
C LYS A 57 16.94 7.90 9.57
N GLY A 58 16.20 8.81 10.20
CA GLY A 58 15.55 9.93 9.54
C GLY A 58 14.24 9.58 8.87
N ASN A 59 13.71 8.36 9.08
CA ASN A 59 12.44 7.98 8.47
C ASN A 59 11.26 8.60 9.23
N ALA A 60 10.19 8.96 8.52
CA ALA A 60 8.96 9.47 9.09
C ALA A 60 7.71 8.91 8.38
N TYR A 61 6.73 8.46 9.16
CA TYR A 61 5.44 8.00 8.62
C TYR A 61 4.34 8.76 9.33
N THR A 62 3.56 9.54 8.57
CA THR A 62 2.47 10.37 9.09
C THR A 62 1.14 9.80 8.64
N TYR A 63 0.26 9.49 9.59
CA TYR A 63 -1.09 9.03 9.32
C TYR A 63 -2.09 10.02 9.92
N GLU A 64 -2.86 10.68 9.06
CA GLU A 64 -3.94 11.55 9.53
C GLU A 64 -5.01 10.75 10.27
N GLN A 65 -5.63 11.36 11.28
CA GLN A 65 -6.65 10.71 12.10
C GLN A 65 -7.78 10.10 11.26
N LYS A 66 -8.24 10.82 10.23
CA LYS A 66 -9.27 10.33 9.31
C LYS A 66 -8.86 9.05 8.58
N TYR A 67 -7.61 9.00 8.10
CA TYR A 67 -7.06 7.83 7.43
C TYR A 67 -6.96 6.63 8.38
N LEU A 68 -6.47 6.87 9.61
CA LEU A 68 -6.40 5.85 10.65
C LEU A 68 -7.77 5.28 10.99
N ASN A 69 -8.78 6.13 11.20
CA ASN A 69 -10.12 5.68 11.55
C ASN A 69 -10.75 4.84 10.44
N LYS A 70 -10.45 5.15 9.17
CA LYS A 70 -10.98 4.42 8.01
C LYS A 70 -10.33 3.04 7.82
N HIS A 71 -9.00 2.97 7.89
CA HIS A 71 -8.24 1.76 7.51
C HIS A 71 -7.74 0.94 8.70
N PHE A 72 -7.69 1.56 9.86
CA PHE A 72 -7.01 1.04 11.04
C PHE A 72 -7.82 1.31 12.32
N SER A 73 -9.14 1.10 12.25
CA SER A 73 -10.07 1.32 13.35
C SER A 73 -9.66 0.60 14.65
N GLU A 74 -9.03 -0.58 14.53
CA GLU A 74 -8.54 -1.36 15.68
C GLU A 74 -7.32 -0.73 16.38
N ILE A 75 -6.50 0.06 15.68
CA ILE A 75 -5.29 0.69 16.23
C ILE A 75 -5.67 1.78 17.24
N GLY A 76 -6.81 2.45 17.02
CA GLY A 76 -7.33 3.50 17.89
C GLY A 76 -7.75 3.02 19.29
N SER A 77 -7.86 1.71 19.52
CA SER A 77 -8.51 1.15 20.71
C SER A 77 -7.60 0.91 21.92
N GLY A 78 -6.26 0.93 21.79
CA GLY A 78 -5.41 0.72 22.96
C GLY A 78 -3.90 0.69 22.73
N LEU A 79 -3.16 0.68 23.84
CA LEU A 79 -1.68 0.65 23.88
C LEU A 79 -1.09 -0.53 23.10
N GLU A 80 -1.72 -1.71 23.18
CA GLU A 80 -1.24 -2.91 22.50
C GLU A 80 -1.40 -2.81 20.97
N GLY A 81 -2.50 -2.21 20.50
CA GLY A 81 -2.70 -1.92 19.08
C GLY A 81 -1.63 -0.97 18.54
N LYS A 82 -1.37 0.13 19.26
CA LYS A 82 -0.28 1.07 18.94
C LYS A 82 1.09 0.39 18.95
N ARG A 83 1.36 -0.51 19.89
CA ARG A 83 2.62 -1.28 19.96
C ARG A 83 2.78 -2.22 18.78
N LYS A 84 1.74 -2.96 18.40
CA LYS A 84 1.74 -3.84 17.23
C LYS A 84 1.98 -3.04 15.95
N PHE A 85 1.30 -1.90 15.80
CA PHE A 85 1.50 -1.00 14.67
C PHE A 85 2.94 -0.47 14.60
N MET A 86 3.48 0.00 15.72
CA MET A 86 4.87 0.47 15.79
C MET A 86 5.87 -0.62 15.39
N LYS A 87 5.66 -1.88 15.79
CA LYS A 87 6.51 -3.01 15.37
C LYS A 87 6.54 -3.20 13.85
N GLU A 88 5.38 -3.09 13.18
CA GLU A 88 5.32 -3.18 11.72
C GLU A 88 6.05 -2.01 11.05
N LEU A 89 5.88 -0.79 11.56
CA LEU A 89 6.59 0.38 11.04
C LEU A 89 8.11 0.24 11.21
N ILE A 90 8.58 -0.20 12.37
CA ILE A 90 10.00 -0.49 12.60
C ILE A 90 10.51 -1.53 11.61
N ARG A 91 9.75 -2.61 11.37
CA ARG A 91 10.15 -3.66 10.42
C ARG A 91 10.29 -3.11 9.00
N LYS A 92 9.39 -2.21 8.60
CA LYS A 92 9.42 -1.55 7.29
C LYS A 92 10.57 -0.53 7.20
N SER A 93 10.73 0.33 8.20
CA SER A 93 11.68 1.46 8.17
C SER A 93 13.13 1.07 8.42
N ARG A 94 13.40 -0.09 9.05
CA ARG A 94 14.76 -0.53 9.38
C ARG A 94 15.71 -0.59 8.19
N ARG A 95 15.23 -0.80 6.97
CA ARG A 95 16.07 -0.82 5.75
C ARG A 95 16.10 0.52 5.01
N GLU A 96 15.28 1.46 5.43
CA GLU A 96 15.17 2.78 4.83
C GLU A 96 16.05 3.81 5.56
N ARG A 97 16.38 4.88 4.83
CA ARG A 97 17.00 6.09 5.36
C ARG A 97 16.28 7.29 4.77
N ASP A 98 16.07 8.29 5.61
CA ASP A 98 15.48 9.58 5.24
C ASP A 98 14.16 9.46 4.45
N TYR A 99 13.42 8.37 4.65
CA TYR A 99 12.17 8.10 3.94
C TYR A 99 10.99 8.73 4.66
N GLN A 100 10.19 9.52 3.95
CA GLN A 100 9.05 10.22 4.53
C GLN A 100 7.79 9.93 3.71
N ILE A 101 6.74 9.44 4.36
CA ILE A 101 5.45 9.17 3.73
C ILE A 101 4.30 9.74 4.56
N ARG A 102 3.27 10.24 3.88
CA ARG A 102 2.04 10.76 4.48
C ARG A 102 0.82 10.06 3.88
N TYR A 103 -0.10 9.70 4.75
CA TYR A 103 -1.41 9.14 4.45
C TYR A 103 -2.49 10.11 4.95
N SER A 104 -3.35 10.59 4.05
CA SER A 104 -4.32 11.65 4.35
C SER A 104 -5.69 11.36 3.74
N ILE A 105 -6.72 11.96 4.34
CA ILE A 105 -8.07 12.01 3.77
C ILE A 105 -8.57 13.45 3.86
N ASP A 106 -8.88 14.04 2.72
CA ASP A 106 -9.27 15.43 2.65
C ASP A 106 -10.70 15.68 3.18
N ILE A 107 -11.23 16.88 2.94
CA ILE A 107 -12.59 17.25 3.36
C ILE A 107 -13.70 16.66 2.48
N PHE A 108 -13.38 16.26 1.25
CA PHE A 108 -14.29 15.63 0.29
C PHE A 108 -14.25 14.10 0.35
N GLY A 109 -13.36 13.54 1.18
CA GLY A 109 -13.18 12.10 1.33
C GLY A 109 -12.21 11.49 0.31
N GLU A 110 -11.48 12.31 -0.46
CA GLU A 110 -10.36 11.87 -1.28
C GLU A 110 -9.24 11.38 -0.35
N GLU A 111 -8.83 10.14 -0.56
CA GLU A 111 -7.66 9.56 0.08
C GLU A 111 -6.43 9.89 -0.75
N SER A 112 -5.33 10.27 -0.09
CA SER A 112 -4.06 10.46 -0.78
C SER A 112 -2.88 9.92 0.03
N ILE A 113 -1.93 9.34 -0.68
CA ILE A 113 -0.65 8.87 -0.17
C ILE A 113 0.44 9.60 -0.94
N ARG A 114 1.42 10.15 -0.24
CA ARG A 114 2.58 10.79 -0.89
C ARG A 114 3.83 10.53 -0.09
N ASP A 115 4.92 10.24 -0.77
CA ASP A 115 6.24 10.18 -0.15
C ASP A 115 7.23 11.22 -0.71
N ASN A 116 8.43 11.25 -0.11
CA ASN A 116 9.51 12.13 -0.51
C ASN A 116 10.43 11.57 -1.60
N ARG A 117 10.09 10.41 -2.18
CA ARG A 117 10.81 9.79 -3.30
C ARG A 117 10.09 9.95 -4.64
N GLY A 118 8.86 10.47 -4.62
CA GLY A 118 8.09 10.79 -5.83
C GLY A 118 6.80 9.99 -5.95
N TYR A 119 6.59 9.00 -5.06
CA TYR A 119 5.37 8.21 -5.05
C TYR A 119 4.17 9.05 -4.62
N GLN A 120 3.08 8.95 -5.37
CA GLN A 120 1.80 9.58 -5.11
C GLN A 120 0.67 8.65 -5.52
N ALA A 121 -0.31 8.45 -4.64
CA ALA A 121 -1.55 7.77 -4.98
C ALA A 121 -2.74 8.57 -4.47
N LYS A 122 -3.83 8.58 -5.23
CA LYS A 122 -5.09 9.24 -4.91
C LYS A 122 -6.26 8.33 -5.23
N LYS A 123 -7.27 8.36 -4.38
CA LYS A 123 -8.51 7.63 -4.60
C LYS A 123 -9.67 8.46 -4.07
N GLY A 124 -10.69 8.66 -4.88
CA GLY A 124 -11.86 9.44 -4.49
C GLY A 124 -13.10 9.04 -5.26
N LYS A 125 -14.14 9.86 -5.12
CA LYS A 125 -15.39 9.73 -5.85
C LYS A 125 -15.81 11.10 -6.38
N ASP A 126 -16.08 11.19 -7.67
CA ASP A 126 -16.60 12.38 -8.34
C ASP A 126 -18.04 12.14 -8.85
N ILE A 127 -18.51 13.01 -9.75
CA ILE A 127 -19.84 12.91 -10.37
C ILE A 127 -19.99 11.72 -11.32
N HIS A 128 -18.88 11.14 -11.80
CA HIS A 128 -18.84 10.01 -12.71
C HIS A 128 -18.63 8.69 -11.98
N GLY A 129 -18.04 8.69 -10.79
CA GLY A 129 -17.93 7.52 -9.94
C GLY A 129 -16.64 7.52 -9.11
N GLU A 130 -16.24 6.33 -8.67
CA GLU A 130 -14.93 6.18 -8.04
C GLU A 130 -13.81 6.34 -9.08
N TYR A 131 -12.72 6.98 -8.67
CA TYR A 131 -11.50 7.07 -9.46
C TYR A 131 -10.28 6.70 -8.62
N PHE A 132 -9.19 6.36 -9.31
CA PHE A 132 -7.90 6.03 -8.73
C PHE A 132 -6.78 6.57 -9.62
N GLU A 133 -5.76 7.17 -9.03
CA GLU A 133 -4.56 7.63 -9.71
C GLU A 133 -3.34 7.24 -8.89
N GLU A 134 -2.28 6.76 -9.52
CA GLU A 134 -1.02 6.39 -8.91
C GLU A 134 0.13 6.86 -9.80
N SER A 135 1.21 7.34 -9.18
CA SER A 135 2.41 7.76 -9.88
C SER A 135 3.64 7.48 -9.02
N ASP A 136 4.70 6.99 -9.66
CA ASP A 136 6.02 6.79 -9.05
C ASP A 136 7.10 7.32 -9.99
N GLY A 137 7.21 8.65 -10.08
CA GLY A 137 8.16 9.36 -10.94
C GLY A 137 7.93 9.14 -12.44
N GLU A 138 8.41 8.02 -12.95
CA GLU A 138 8.34 7.60 -14.35
C GLU A 138 7.00 6.96 -14.71
N PHE A 139 6.39 6.24 -13.77
CA PHE A 139 5.14 5.51 -14.00
C PHE A 139 3.94 6.33 -13.55
N LYS A 140 2.88 6.32 -14.36
CA LYS A 140 1.58 6.93 -14.03
C LYS A 140 0.46 6.00 -14.47
N THR A 141 -0.42 5.68 -13.53
CA THR A 141 -1.59 4.82 -13.75
C THR A 141 -2.85 5.53 -13.27
N ALA A 142 -3.91 5.49 -14.07
CA ALA A 142 -5.19 6.10 -13.72
C ALA A 142 -6.36 5.20 -14.13
N ILE A 143 -7.38 5.13 -13.27
CA ILE A 143 -8.68 4.55 -13.56
C ILE A 143 -9.75 5.55 -13.20
N LYS A 144 -10.63 5.83 -14.14
CA LYS A 144 -11.81 6.68 -13.92
C LYS A 144 -13.00 6.19 -14.72
N ARG A 145 -14.19 6.68 -14.39
CA ARG A 145 -15.38 6.47 -15.20
C ARG A 145 -15.61 7.69 -16.10
N ASN A 146 -15.92 7.47 -17.36
CA ASN A 146 -16.26 8.54 -18.30
C ASN A 146 -17.76 8.89 -18.27
N PHE A 147 -18.16 9.88 -19.05
CA PHE A 147 -19.55 10.35 -19.12
C PHE A 147 -20.54 9.30 -19.65
N ARG A 148 -20.07 8.26 -20.34
CA ARG A 148 -20.88 7.13 -20.83
C ARG A 148 -21.02 6.02 -19.79
N GLY A 149 -20.36 6.17 -18.63
CA GLY A 149 -20.34 5.15 -17.61
C GLY A 149 -19.30 4.05 -17.87
N GLU A 150 -18.41 4.21 -18.84
CA GLU A 150 -17.35 3.26 -19.15
C GLU A 150 -16.15 3.52 -18.24
N LEU A 151 -15.46 2.47 -17.81
CA LEU A 151 -14.18 2.60 -17.13
C LEU A 151 -13.09 2.86 -18.16
N GLU A 152 -12.22 3.82 -17.89
CA GLU A 152 -11.03 4.16 -18.66
C GLU A 152 -9.80 3.92 -17.79
N TYR A 153 -8.89 3.08 -18.30
CA TYR A 153 -7.56 2.84 -17.79
C TYR A 153 -6.53 3.56 -18.64
N GLN A 154 -5.54 4.15 -17.99
CA GLN A 154 -4.37 4.69 -18.65
C GLN A 154 -3.13 4.36 -17.82
N GLU A 155 -2.10 3.83 -18.48
CA GLU A 155 -0.77 3.61 -17.92
C GLU A 155 0.27 3.96 -18.96
N ASN A 156 0.98 5.07 -18.76
CA ASN A 156 1.90 5.62 -19.76
C ASN A 156 1.24 5.69 -21.16
N ASP A 157 1.73 4.91 -22.13
CA ASP A 157 1.22 4.84 -23.50
C ASP A 157 0.10 3.78 -23.70
N PHE A 158 -0.11 2.91 -22.72
CA PHE A 158 -1.17 1.91 -22.76
C PHE A 158 -2.48 2.48 -22.24
N SER A 159 -3.59 2.15 -22.91
CA SER A 159 -4.92 2.50 -22.44
C SER A 159 -5.90 1.36 -22.68
N ALA A 160 -6.91 1.26 -21.81
CA ALA A 160 -7.99 0.30 -21.98
C ALA A 160 -9.32 0.86 -21.53
N THR A 161 -10.41 0.38 -22.13
CA THR A 161 -11.77 0.72 -21.73
C THR A 161 -12.59 -0.52 -21.44
N LEU A 162 -13.47 -0.44 -20.45
CA LEU A 162 -14.44 -1.48 -20.14
C LEU A 162 -15.81 -0.82 -19.91
N GLY A 163 -16.75 -1.14 -20.78
CA GLY A 163 -18.01 -0.41 -20.83
C GLY A 163 -19.13 -1.20 -21.48
N LYS A 164 -20.35 -0.68 -21.29
CA LYS A 164 -21.55 -1.17 -21.93
C LYS A 164 -21.92 -0.23 -23.08
N ASP A 165 -22.05 -0.76 -24.28
CA ASP A 165 -22.50 0.03 -25.42
C ASP A 165 -24.00 0.39 -25.33
N ILE A 166 -24.45 1.20 -26.28
CA ILE A 166 -25.85 1.65 -26.38
C ILE A 166 -26.85 0.51 -26.63
N PHE A 167 -26.38 -0.67 -27.09
CA PHE A 167 -27.20 -1.86 -27.30
C PHE A 167 -27.18 -2.80 -26.09
N GLY A 168 -26.47 -2.43 -25.03
CA GLY A 168 -26.38 -3.18 -23.81
C GLY A 168 -25.35 -4.32 -23.83
N LYS A 169 -24.41 -4.31 -24.78
CA LYS A 169 -23.30 -5.27 -24.86
C LYS A 169 -22.10 -4.75 -24.08
N TRP A 170 -21.49 -5.59 -23.26
CA TRP A 170 -20.25 -5.24 -22.57
C TRP A 170 -19.05 -5.54 -23.44
N SER A 171 -18.07 -4.65 -23.47
CA SER A 171 -16.81 -4.85 -24.18
C SER A 171 -15.62 -4.29 -23.45
N TYR A 172 -14.52 -5.03 -23.49
CA TYR A 172 -13.17 -4.56 -23.20
C TYR A 172 -12.48 -4.18 -24.52
N LYS A 173 -11.76 -3.06 -24.54
CA LYS A 173 -10.89 -2.65 -25.65
C LYS A 173 -9.58 -2.09 -25.10
N ASP A 174 -8.46 -2.27 -25.81
CA ASP A 174 -7.18 -1.65 -25.45
C ASP A 174 -6.48 -0.98 -26.64
N SER A 175 -5.41 -0.24 -26.34
CA SER A 175 -4.56 0.45 -27.32
C SER A 175 -3.80 -0.49 -28.25
N ASP A 176 -3.65 -1.76 -27.88
CA ASP A 176 -3.00 -2.80 -28.70
C ASP A 176 -3.96 -3.44 -29.71
N ARG A 177 -5.19 -2.91 -29.79
CA ARG A 177 -6.29 -3.36 -30.68
C ARG A 177 -6.88 -4.71 -30.26
N ASN A 178 -6.73 -5.11 -29.00
CA ASN A 178 -7.53 -6.22 -28.48
C ASN A 178 -8.95 -5.73 -28.21
N GLU A 179 -9.93 -6.56 -28.56
CA GLU A 179 -11.33 -6.35 -28.21
C GLU A 179 -11.96 -7.66 -27.75
N ILE A 180 -12.55 -7.65 -26.56
CA ILE A 180 -13.34 -8.77 -26.05
C ILE A 180 -14.75 -8.28 -25.78
N GLN A 181 -15.73 -8.96 -26.35
CA GLN A 181 -17.14 -8.69 -26.09
C GLN A 181 -17.74 -9.79 -25.23
N PHE A 182 -18.55 -9.39 -24.26
CA PHE A 182 -19.19 -10.29 -23.30
C PHE A 182 -20.69 -10.38 -23.57
N SER A 183 -21.22 -11.60 -23.56
CA SER A 183 -22.65 -11.80 -23.41
C SER A 183 -23.10 -11.31 -22.02
N GLN A 184 -24.38 -10.97 -21.86
CA GLN A 184 -24.93 -10.60 -20.54
C GLN A 184 -24.71 -11.70 -19.48
N VAL A 185 -24.85 -12.97 -19.87
CA VAL A 185 -24.63 -14.12 -18.99
C VAL A 185 -23.17 -14.22 -18.57
N THR A 186 -22.23 -14.04 -19.51
CA THR A 186 -20.79 -14.03 -19.21
C THR A 186 -20.44 -12.88 -18.28
N TRP A 187 -20.94 -11.69 -18.56
CA TRP A 187 -20.73 -10.50 -17.74
C TRP A 187 -21.21 -10.71 -16.30
N TYR A 188 -22.42 -11.25 -16.12
CA TYR A 188 -22.95 -11.55 -14.79
C TYR A 188 -22.07 -12.54 -14.01
N ARG A 189 -21.54 -13.57 -14.70
CA ARG A 189 -20.62 -14.53 -14.08
C ARG A 189 -19.29 -13.87 -13.66
N LEU A 190 -18.77 -12.97 -14.48
CA LEU A 190 -17.57 -12.19 -14.14
C LEU A 190 -17.83 -11.30 -12.92
N LEU A 191 -18.92 -10.54 -12.91
CA LEU A 191 -19.29 -9.71 -11.75
C LEU A 191 -19.43 -10.53 -10.47
N LYS A 192 -20.07 -11.70 -10.54
CA LYS A 192 -20.18 -12.60 -9.38
C LYS A 192 -18.82 -13.10 -8.89
N ARG A 193 -17.87 -13.31 -9.79
CA ARG A 193 -16.52 -13.81 -9.47
C ARG A 193 -15.61 -12.73 -8.90
N PHE A 194 -15.61 -11.54 -9.51
CA PHE A 194 -14.66 -10.48 -9.21
C PHE A 194 -15.23 -9.40 -8.28
N GLY A 195 -16.55 -9.28 -8.15
CA GLY A 195 -17.21 -8.34 -7.26
C GLY A 195 -17.48 -6.97 -7.88
N SER A 196 -16.60 -6.47 -8.74
CA SER A 196 -16.77 -5.17 -9.43
C SER A 196 -16.31 -5.18 -10.88
N ASP A 197 -16.82 -4.23 -11.67
CA ASP A 197 -16.36 -4.00 -13.05
C ASP A 197 -14.90 -3.51 -13.10
N LYS A 198 -14.46 -2.74 -12.09
CA LYS A 198 -13.06 -2.35 -11.92
C LYS A 198 -12.13 -3.56 -11.73
N ASP A 199 -12.53 -4.53 -10.92
CA ASP A 199 -11.73 -5.74 -10.70
C ASP A 199 -11.71 -6.63 -11.95
N ILE A 200 -12.78 -6.61 -12.76
CA ILE A 200 -12.80 -7.24 -14.09
C ILE A 200 -11.85 -6.52 -15.04
N LEU A 201 -11.84 -5.18 -15.08
CA LEU A 201 -10.93 -4.40 -15.91
C LEU A 201 -9.47 -4.74 -15.57
N TRP A 202 -9.11 -4.74 -14.28
CA TRP A 202 -7.79 -5.14 -13.82
C TRP A 202 -7.41 -6.56 -14.27
N PHE A 203 -8.34 -7.51 -14.14
CA PHE A 203 -8.12 -8.87 -14.61
C PHE A 203 -7.86 -8.94 -16.13
N MET A 204 -8.59 -8.15 -16.93
CA MET A 204 -8.39 -8.12 -18.37
C MET A 204 -7.02 -7.53 -18.73
N ILE A 205 -6.65 -6.42 -18.11
CA ILE A 205 -5.34 -5.77 -18.31
C ILE A 205 -4.19 -6.74 -18.01
N ASP A 206 -4.21 -7.37 -16.82
CA ASP A 206 -3.22 -8.38 -16.42
C ASP A 206 -3.10 -9.52 -17.43
N LYS A 207 -4.24 -10.00 -17.95
CA LYS A 207 -4.26 -11.08 -18.93
C LYS A 207 -3.75 -10.65 -20.30
N MET A 208 -4.08 -9.45 -20.76
CA MET A 208 -3.61 -8.95 -22.06
C MET A 208 -2.11 -8.68 -22.07
N PHE A 209 -1.58 -8.04 -21.01
CA PHE A 209 -0.13 -7.87 -20.88
C PHE A 209 0.61 -9.21 -20.91
N ALA A 210 0.13 -10.21 -20.15
CA ALA A 210 0.75 -11.54 -20.13
C ALA A 210 0.68 -12.29 -21.49
N LEU A 211 -0.32 -11.99 -22.33
CA LEU A 211 -0.44 -12.56 -23.67
C LEU A 211 0.51 -11.86 -24.66
N ASN A 212 0.66 -10.54 -24.54
CA ASN A 212 1.55 -9.75 -25.39
C ASN A 212 3.02 -10.08 -25.14
N GLU A 213 3.44 -10.32 -23.90
CA GLU A 213 4.81 -10.77 -23.60
C GLU A 213 5.13 -12.16 -24.18
N LYS A 214 4.15 -13.07 -24.20
CA LYS A 214 4.32 -14.41 -24.78
C LYS A 214 4.32 -14.41 -26.32
N GLY A 215 3.70 -13.41 -26.94
CA GLY A 215 3.74 -13.22 -28.40
C GLY A 215 5.09 -12.72 -28.93
N GLY A 216 5.93 -12.13 -28.07
CA GLY A 216 7.25 -11.60 -28.42
C GLY A 216 8.36 -12.66 -28.58
N TYR A 217 8.17 -13.87 -28.05
CA TYR A 217 9.12 -14.99 -28.20
C TYR A 217 8.79 -15.89 -29.41
N GLY A 218 8.39 -15.29 -30.53
CA GLY A 218 8.04 -15.98 -31.78
C GLY A 218 8.74 -15.44 -33.03
N ALA A 219 9.72 -14.53 -32.88
CA ALA A 219 10.47 -13.96 -34.01
C ALA A 219 11.94 -13.70 -33.65
N ALA A 220 12.61 -14.70 -33.09
CA ALA A 220 14.07 -14.86 -33.13
C ALA A 220 14.43 -16.23 -32.58
N HIS A 221 14.47 -17.24 -33.45
CA HIS A 221 15.47 -18.31 -33.48
C HIS A 221 15.31 -19.12 -34.77
#